data_AF-A0A368FNJ6-F1
#
_entry.id   AF-A0A368FNJ6-F1
#
_cell.length_a   1.000
_cell.length_b   1.000
_cell.length_c   1.000
_cell.angle_alpha   90.00
_cell.angle_beta   90.00
_cell.angle_gamma   90.00
#
_symmetry.space_group_name_H-M   'P 1'
#
loop_
_entity.id
_entity.type
_entity.pdbx_description
1 polymer ?
#
loop_
_entity_poly.entity_id
_entity_poly.type
_entity_poly.pdbx_seq_one_letter_code
_entity_poly.pdbx_strand_id
1 'polypeptide(L)'
;MNLLRGGIRNGTVPISTIQMLVKSLFALSRRYEVWNELAKDCLWSLASIADDMHQGTQIDIVLNEPGLIDLAFEILDSPYGELHHGALRILGNIITGNDMQTAAVVAHPRFYDVLLLFLDWNIFAMLLDGVRSSEKKLRKECMWTIVNLLTGANEEKIRLMVASGVFYLFPTLLSTSDFRLTERTLHALRSLLPFYPEHATLIKDSNMLSLVKTRFLETDLHVQDLKNEIESFINSRAVPLIPSCTFTFVN
;
A
#
# COMPACT_ATOMS: atom_id res chain seq x y z
N MET A 1 -8.47 -3.43 -28.46
CA MET A 1 -8.74 -4.75 -29.07
C MET A 1 -9.05 -5.72 -27.92
N ASN A 2 -10.33 -6.09 -27.71
CA ASN A 2 -10.80 -6.85 -26.53
C ASN A 2 -10.75 -8.38 -26.76
N LEU A 3 -9.62 -8.93 -27.20
CA LEU A 3 -9.59 -10.36 -27.57
C LEU A 3 -9.52 -11.32 -26.38
N LEU A 4 -9.14 -10.85 -25.18
CA LEU A 4 -8.87 -11.73 -24.02
C LEU A 4 -9.35 -11.16 -22.68
N ARG A 5 -10.43 -10.36 -22.61
CA ARG A 5 -10.96 -10.00 -21.28
C ARG A 5 -11.60 -11.22 -20.61
N GLY A 6 -10.94 -11.73 -19.57
CA GLY A 6 -11.54 -12.64 -18.58
C GLY A 6 -11.07 -14.10 -18.63
N GLY A 7 -9.78 -14.37 -18.89
CA GLY A 7 -9.25 -15.75 -18.84
C GLY A 7 -9.72 -16.61 -20.00
N ILE A 8 -8.84 -17.45 -20.54
CA ILE A 8 -9.26 -18.43 -21.53
C ILE A 8 -10.07 -19.49 -20.76
N ARG A 9 -11.36 -19.66 -21.05
CA ARG A 9 -12.15 -20.71 -20.38
C ARG A 9 -11.57 -22.08 -20.73
N ASN A 10 -11.23 -22.87 -19.70
CA ASN A 10 -10.69 -24.22 -19.89
C ASN A 10 -11.61 -25.03 -20.83
N GLY A 11 -11.01 -25.61 -21.88
CA GLY A 11 -11.69 -26.40 -22.92
C GLY A 11 -11.96 -25.70 -24.25
N THR A 12 -11.72 -24.39 -24.39
CA THR A 12 -11.94 -23.66 -25.68
C THR A 12 -10.69 -23.50 -26.54
N VAL A 13 -9.51 -23.40 -25.95
CA VAL A 13 -8.23 -23.24 -26.67
C VAL A 13 -7.24 -24.31 -26.18
N PRO A 14 -6.55 -25.04 -27.09
CA PRO A 14 -5.55 -26.03 -26.71
C PRO A 14 -4.40 -25.44 -25.90
N ILE A 15 -3.90 -26.17 -24.89
CA ILE A 15 -2.77 -25.76 -24.05
C ILE A 15 -1.53 -25.43 -24.88
N SER A 16 -1.24 -26.21 -25.92
CA SER A 16 -0.11 -25.98 -26.84
C SER A 16 -0.23 -24.62 -27.56
N THR A 17 -1.45 -24.21 -27.92
CA THR A 17 -1.70 -22.90 -28.51
C THR A 17 -1.45 -21.79 -27.50
N ILE A 18 -1.88 -21.97 -26.24
CA ILE A 18 -1.62 -20.99 -25.17
C ILE A 18 -0.11 -20.85 -24.93
N GLN A 19 0.64 -21.96 -24.90
CA GLN A 19 2.11 -21.93 -24.80
C GLN A 19 2.76 -21.16 -25.95
N MET A 20 2.34 -21.41 -27.20
CA MET A 20 2.84 -20.66 -28.36
C MET A 20 2.52 -19.17 -28.28
N LEU A 21 1.32 -18.82 -27.81
CA LEU A 21 0.90 -17.43 -27.61
C LEU A 21 1.75 -16.75 -26.55
N VAL A 22 1.91 -17.34 -25.37
CA VAL A 22 2.74 -16.80 -24.29
C VAL A 22 4.16 -16.53 -24.79
N LYS A 23 4.79 -17.50 -25.45
CA LYS A 23 6.13 -17.36 -25.99
C LYS A 23 6.25 -16.22 -27.00
N SER A 24 5.26 -16.08 -27.89
CA SER A 24 5.25 -15.04 -28.92
C SER A 24 5.03 -13.66 -28.32
N LEU A 25 4.05 -13.54 -27.41
CA LEU A 25 3.74 -12.30 -26.69
C LEU A 25 4.91 -11.85 -25.82
N PHE A 26 5.58 -12.78 -25.15
CA PHE A 26 6.81 -12.52 -24.39
C PHE A 26 7.92 -11.97 -25.29
N ALA A 27 8.21 -12.64 -26.42
CA ALA A 27 9.24 -12.21 -27.34
C ALA A 27 8.99 -10.79 -27.92
N LEU A 28 7.73 -10.45 -28.18
CA LEU A 28 7.33 -9.10 -28.61
C LEU A 28 7.44 -8.09 -27.47
N SER A 29 7.01 -8.46 -26.26
CA SER A 29 7.08 -7.61 -25.07
C SER A 29 8.52 -7.22 -24.72
N ARG A 30 9.50 -8.08 -24.98
CA ARG A 30 10.94 -7.76 -24.80
C ARG A 30 11.46 -6.64 -25.68
N ARG A 31 10.72 -6.23 -26.71
CA ARG A 31 11.06 -5.10 -27.59
C ARG A 31 10.33 -3.82 -27.19
N TYR A 32 9.94 -3.70 -25.92
CA TYR A 32 9.12 -2.59 -25.41
C TYR A 32 9.73 -1.20 -25.64
N GLU A 33 11.06 -1.07 -25.69
CA GLU A 33 11.73 0.19 -26.01
C GLU A 33 11.47 0.68 -27.45
N VAL A 34 11.24 -0.25 -28.38
CA VAL A 34 11.05 0.03 -29.81
C VAL A 34 9.58 -0.03 -30.21
N TRP A 35 8.84 -1.00 -29.67
CA TRP A 35 7.44 -1.27 -30.02
C TRP A 35 6.54 -1.11 -28.80
N ASN A 36 6.60 0.06 -28.17
CA ASN A 36 5.92 0.34 -26.90
C ASN A 36 4.41 0.01 -26.92
N GLU A 37 3.65 0.53 -27.89
CA GLU A 37 2.20 0.26 -27.98
C GLU A 37 1.88 -1.22 -28.19
N LEU A 38 2.69 -1.92 -29.00
CA LEU A 38 2.53 -3.36 -29.20
C LEU A 38 2.87 -4.14 -27.93
N ALA A 39 3.95 -3.76 -27.23
CA ALA A 39 4.34 -4.36 -25.96
C ALA A 39 3.25 -4.15 -24.90
N LYS A 40 2.61 -2.98 -24.86
CA LYS A 40 1.45 -2.71 -23.99
C LYS A 40 0.33 -3.71 -24.23
N ASP A 41 -0.09 -3.87 -25.49
CA ASP A 41 -1.13 -4.85 -25.85
C ASP A 41 -0.69 -6.30 -25.57
N CYS A 42 0.60 -6.62 -25.73
CA CYS A 42 1.14 -7.93 -25.41
C CYS A 42 1.10 -8.22 -23.90
N LEU A 43 1.51 -7.25 -23.06
CA LEU A 43 1.47 -7.37 -21.60
C LEU A 43 0.03 -7.54 -21.09
N TRP A 44 -0.91 -6.78 -21.65
CA TRP A 44 -2.33 -6.97 -21.34
C TRP A 44 -2.83 -8.35 -21.73
N SER A 45 -2.39 -8.87 -22.88
CA SER A 45 -2.75 -10.21 -23.34
C SER A 45 -2.15 -11.31 -22.45
N LEU A 46 -0.90 -11.15 -22.02
CA LEU A 46 -0.24 -12.04 -21.05
C LEU A 46 -0.95 -12.01 -19.69
N ALA A 47 -1.32 -10.81 -19.22
CA ALA A 47 -2.06 -10.65 -17.97
C ALA A 47 -3.40 -11.38 -18.02
N SER A 48 -4.09 -11.30 -19.16
CA SER A 48 -5.34 -12.02 -19.40
C SER A 48 -5.19 -13.54 -19.42
N ILE A 49 -4.05 -14.07 -19.88
CA ILE A 49 -3.75 -15.52 -19.81
C ILE A 49 -3.43 -15.92 -18.37
N ALA A 50 -2.75 -15.07 -17.60
CA ALA A 50 -2.49 -15.28 -16.18
C ALA A 50 -3.76 -15.16 -15.30
N ASP A 51 -4.86 -14.62 -15.84
CA ASP A 51 -6.16 -14.48 -15.16
C ASP A 51 -7.02 -15.75 -15.34
N ASP A 52 -6.57 -16.89 -14.83
CA ASP A 52 -7.08 -18.21 -15.24
C ASP A 52 -8.40 -18.66 -14.60
N MET A 53 -9.17 -17.71 -14.05
CA MET A 53 -10.39 -17.97 -13.27
C MET A 53 -10.19 -18.93 -12.09
N HIS A 54 -8.98 -18.99 -11.51
CA HIS A 54 -8.60 -19.81 -10.35
C HIS A 54 -8.48 -21.32 -10.64
N GLN A 55 -8.08 -21.72 -11.85
CA GLN A 55 -7.82 -23.14 -12.19
C GLN A 55 -6.34 -23.55 -12.14
N GLY A 56 -5.41 -22.61 -11.99
CA GLY A 56 -3.96 -22.79 -11.91
C GLY A 56 -3.23 -23.08 -13.24
N THR A 57 -3.86 -23.74 -14.22
CA THR A 57 -3.17 -24.30 -15.40
C THR A 57 -2.57 -23.25 -16.35
N GLN A 58 -3.20 -22.09 -16.53
CA GLN A 58 -2.70 -21.06 -17.47
C GLN A 58 -1.66 -20.17 -16.81
N ILE A 59 -1.81 -19.94 -15.49
CA ILE A 59 -0.78 -19.31 -14.67
C ILE A 59 0.53 -20.11 -14.79
N ASP A 60 0.48 -21.45 -14.70
CA ASP A 60 1.66 -22.29 -14.86
C ASP A 60 2.32 -22.12 -16.23
N ILE A 61 1.56 -21.93 -17.31
CA ILE A 61 2.12 -21.71 -18.65
C ILE A 61 2.88 -20.38 -18.70
N VAL A 62 2.31 -19.32 -18.14
CA VAL A 62 2.95 -17.99 -18.07
C VAL A 62 4.21 -18.06 -17.19
N LEU A 63 4.12 -18.75 -16.06
CA LEU A 63 5.21 -18.89 -15.09
C LEU A 63 6.38 -19.73 -15.61
N ASN A 64 6.09 -20.75 -16.42
CA ASN A 64 7.09 -21.62 -17.01
C ASN A 64 7.79 -21.01 -18.25
N GLU A 65 7.34 -19.87 -18.76
CA GLU A 65 8.05 -19.16 -19.83
C GLU A 65 9.30 -18.47 -19.25
N PRO A 66 10.52 -18.89 -19.63
CA PRO A 66 11.73 -18.43 -18.98
C PRO A 66 11.98 -16.92 -19.18
N GLY A 67 12.20 -16.21 -18.07
CA GLY A 67 12.49 -14.77 -18.08
C GLY A 67 11.25 -13.87 -18.17
N LEU A 68 10.04 -14.42 -18.17
CA LEU A 68 8.82 -13.61 -18.21
C LEU A 68 8.63 -12.79 -16.93
N ILE A 69 8.87 -13.39 -15.77
CA ILE A 69 8.83 -12.71 -14.47
C ILE A 69 9.93 -11.64 -14.40
N ASP A 70 11.15 -11.98 -14.83
CA ASP A 70 12.28 -11.05 -14.89
C ASP A 70 11.94 -9.84 -15.76
N LEU A 71 11.35 -10.05 -16.94
CA LEU A 71 10.90 -8.98 -17.83
C LEU A 71 9.82 -8.11 -17.18
N ALA A 72 8.87 -8.70 -16.46
CA ALA A 72 7.84 -7.93 -15.78
C ALA A 72 8.46 -6.99 -14.74
N PHE A 73 9.43 -7.46 -13.95
CA PHE A 73 10.18 -6.63 -13.02
C PHE A 73 11.07 -5.59 -13.72
N GLU A 74 11.76 -5.97 -14.80
CA GLU A 74 12.57 -5.06 -15.62
C GLU A 74 11.74 -3.89 -16.17
N ILE A 75 10.52 -4.17 -16.66
CA ILE A 75 9.61 -3.14 -17.16
C ILE A 75 9.17 -2.19 -16.04
N LEU A 76 8.96 -2.69 -14.81
CA LEU A 76 8.64 -1.84 -13.66
C LEU A 76 9.78 -0.91 -13.26
N ASP A 77 11.02 -1.33 -13.53
CA ASP A 77 12.22 -0.52 -13.30
C ASP A 77 12.48 0.47 -14.45
N SER A 78 11.84 0.28 -15.59
CA SER A 78 12.01 1.09 -16.78
C SER A 78 11.26 2.44 -16.69
N PRO A 79 11.67 3.47 -17.46
CA PRO A 79 10.97 4.77 -17.48
C PRO A 79 9.61 4.72 -18.21
N TYR A 80 9.21 3.58 -18.78
CA TYR A 80 7.99 3.43 -19.59
C TYR A 80 6.75 3.17 -18.71
N GLY A 81 6.31 4.21 -17.98
CA GLY A 81 5.21 4.11 -17.01
C GLY A 81 3.88 3.57 -17.55
N GLU A 82 3.61 3.73 -18.84
CA GLU A 82 2.40 3.19 -19.48
C GLU A 82 2.36 1.66 -19.58
N LEU A 83 3.52 1.01 -19.47
CA LEU A 83 3.67 -0.45 -19.48
C LEU A 83 3.56 -1.06 -18.09
N HIS A 84 3.81 -0.27 -17.04
CA HIS A 84 3.82 -0.72 -15.65
C HIS A 84 2.52 -1.42 -15.27
N HIS A 85 1.37 -0.87 -15.66
CA HIS A 85 0.08 -1.47 -15.32
C HIS A 85 -0.10 -2.88 -15.90
N GLY A 86 0.37 -3.11 -17.13
CA GLY A 86 0.35 -4.44 -17.75
C GLY A 86 1.26 -5.43 -17.01
N ALA A 87 2.51 -5.02 -16.71
CA ALA A 87 3.46 -5.83 -15.96
C ALA A 87 2.93 -6.20 -14.55
N LEU A 88 2.31 -5.25 -13.85
CA LEU A 88 1.69 -5.52 -12.54
C LEU A 88 0.50 -6.44 -12.61
N ARG A 89 -0.34 -6.30 -13.65
CA ARG A 89 -1.49 -7.17 -13.81
C ARG A 89 -1.04 -8.62 -14.01
N ILE A 90 0.06 -8.86 -14.74
CA ILE A 90 0.69 -10.18 -14.85
C ILE A 90 1.10 -10.69 -13.46
N LEU A 91 1.96 -9.96 -12.74
CA LEU A 91 2.47 -10.38 -11.43
C LEU A 91 1.35 -10.62 -10.42
N GLY A 92 0.39 -9.70 -10.33
CA GLY A 92 -0.76 -9.79 -9.43
C GLY A 92 -1.64 -11.00 -9.72
N ASN A 93 -1.89 -11.30 -11.00
CA ASN A 93 -2.68 -12.48 -11.39
C ASN A 93 -1.99 -13.80 -11.01
N ILE A 94 -0.67 -13.87 -11.15
CA ILE A 94 0.12 -15.04 -10.72
C ILE A 94 0.08 -15.18 -9.18
N ILE A 95 0.21 -14.08 -8.44
CA ILE A 95 0.16 -14.05 -6.97
C ILE A 95 -1.21 -14.48 -6.42
N THR A 96 -2.30 -14.27 -7.17
CA THR A 96 -3.64 -14.75 -6.77
C THR A 96 -3.88 -16.24 -7.06
N GLY A 97 -2.86 -16.94 -7.58
CA GLY A 97 -2.87 -18.38 -7.84
C GLY A 97 -2.66 -19.23 -6.58
N ASN A 98 -2.09 -20.43 -6.74
CA ASN A 98 -1.78 -21.33 -5.63
C ASN A 98 -0.48 -20.94 -4.89
N ASP A 99 -0.17 -21.63 -3.79
CA ASP A 99 1.00 -21.33 -2.96
C ASP A 99 2.33 -21.41 -3.73
N MET A 100 2.47 -22.36 -4.66
CA MET A 100 3.68 -22.50 -5.48
C MET A 100 3.85 -21.33 -6.46
N GLN A 101 2.76 -20.92 -7.09
CA GLN A 101 2.74 -19.78 -8.03
C GLN A 101 3.02 -18.47 -7.31
N THR A 102 2.43 -18.30 -6.13
CA THR A 102 2.70 -17.17 -5.24
C THR A 102 4.17 -17.13 -4.84
N ALA A 103 4.72 -18.26 -4.36
CA ALA A 103 6.11 -18.35 -3.92
C ALA A 103 7.11 -18.01 -5.04
N ALA A 104 6.82 -18.41 -6.28
CA ALA A 104 7.68 -18.13 -7.42
C ALA A 104 7.84 -16.62 -7.73
N VAL A 105 6.79 -15.82 -7.52
CA VAL A 105 6.89 -14.35 -7.67
C VAL A 105 7.52 -13.71 -6.44
N VAL A 106 7.14 -14.16 -5.24
CA VAL A 106 7.64 -13.62 -3.96
C VAL A 106 9.14 -13.86 -3.78
N ALA A 107 9.66 -14.98 -4.29
CA ALA A 107 11.09 -15.31 -4.23
C ALA A 107 11.97 -14.43 -5.13
N HIS A 108 11.38 -13.66 -6.06
CA HIS A 108 12.14 -12.80 -6.95
C HIS A 108 12.77 -11.63 -6.17
N PRO A 109 14.08 -11.32 -6.34
CA PRO A 109 14.77 -10.30 -5.53
C PRO A 109 14.12 -8.92 -5.60
N ARG A 110 13.58 -8.55 -6.77
CA ARG A 110 12.89 -7.27 -6.99
C ARG A 110 11.47 -7.23 -6.43
N PHE A 111 10.90 -8.35 -5.97
CA PHE A 111 9.52 -8.37 -5.48
C PHE A 111 9.32 -7.44 -4.29
N TYR A 112 10.24 -7.48 -3.31
CA TYR A 112 10.19 -6.57 -2.17
C TYR A 112 10.44 -5.12 -2.58
N ASP A 113 11.37 -4.86 -3.49
CA ASP A 113 11.62 -3.51 -4.02
C ASP A 113 10.38 -2.95 -4.72
N VAL A 114 9.68 -3.77 -5.50
CA VAL A 114 8.44 -3.38 -6.17
C VAL A 114 7.29 -3.19 -5.18
N LEU A 115 7.17 -4.06 -4.17
CA LEU A 115 6.23 -3.84 -3.06
C LEU A 115 6.51 -2.52 -2.32
N LEU A 116 7.78 -2.12 -2.25
CA LEU A 116 8.23 -0.84 -1.69
C LEU A 116 7.99 0.34 -2.66
N LEU A 117 8.13 0.17 -3.97
CA LEU A 117 7.76 1.15 -5.00
C LEU A 117 6.24 1.41 -5.02
N PHE A 118 5.40 0.40 -4.73
CA PHE A 118 3.96 0.63 -4.51
C PHE A 118 3.65 1.35 -3.21
N LEU A 119 4.59 1.40 -2.28
CA LEU A 119 4.47 2.23 -1.09
C LEU A 119 4.91 3.67 -1.35
N ASP A 120 4.97 4.11 -2.60
CA ASP A 120 5.12 5.52 -2.93
C ASP A 120 3.86 6.33 -2.58
N TRP A 121 4.09 7.62 -2.33
CA TRP A 121 3.16 8.68 -1.89
C TRP A 121 1.71 8.58 -2.39
N ASN A 122 1.44 7.99 -3.55
CA ASN A 122 0.09 7.82 -4.10
C ASN A 122 -0.81 6.86 -3.30
N ILE A 123 -0.31 5.73 -2.81
CA ILE A 123 -1.13 4.84 -1.97
C ILE A 123 -1.36 5.51 -0.61
N PHE A 124 -0.34 6.16 -0.06
CA PHE A 124 -0.49 6.93 1.17
C PHE A 124 -1.50 8.06 1.00
N ALA A 125 -1.39 8.90 -0.04
CA ALA A 125 -2.35 9.95 -0.35
C ALA A 125 -3.77 9.40 -0.53
N MET A 126 -3.94 8.29 -1.24
CA MET A 126 -5.23 7.63 -1.40
C MET A 126 -5.80 7.12 -0.07
N LEU A 127 -4.96 6.57 0.82
CA LEU A 127 -5.39 6.16 2.16
C LEU A 127 -5.77 7.38 3.02
N LEU A 128 -4.99 8.48 2.94
CA LEU A 128 -5.30 9.73 3.65
C LEU A 128 -6.64 10.33 3.16
N ASP A 129 -6.89 10.33 1.86
CA ASP A 129 -8.15 10.77 1.25
C ASP A 129 -9.30 9.82 1.58
N GLY A 130 -9.04 8.50 1.60
CA GLY A 130 -9.99 7.48 1.98
C GLY A 130 -10.52 7.64 3.41
N VAL A 131 -9.67 8.11 4.35
CA VAL A 131 -10.10 8.46 5.72
C VAL A 131 -11.10 9.62 5.74
N ARG A 132 -11.08 10.49 4.71
CA ARG A 132 -12.02 11.61 4.55
C ARG A 132 -13.25 11.25 3.69
N SER A 133 -13.31 10.05 3.13
CA SER A 133 -14.41 9.60 2.28
C SER A 133 -15.76 9.65 3.01
N SER A 134 -16.82 10.00 2.29
CA SER A 134 -18.21 9.92 2.77
C SER A 134 -18.70 8.48 2.91
N GLU A 135 -18.09 7.53 2.19
CA GLU A 135 -18.43 6.12 2.25
C GLU A 135 -17.88 5.47 3.54
N LYS A 136 -18.78 5.10 4.45
CA LYS A 136 -18.42 4.58 5.79
C LYS A 136 -17.57 3.32 5.76
N LYS A 137 -17.79 2.41 4.81
CA LYS A 137 -17.07 1.14 4.71
C LYS A 137 -15.64 1.39 4.25
N LEU A 138 -15.46 2.07 3.12
CA LEU A 138 -14.15 2.48 2.61
C LEU A 138 -13.35 3.26 3.66
N ARG A 139 -13.96 4.26 4.29
CA ARG A 139 -13.32 5.04 5.36
C ARG A 139 -12.82 4.15 6.48
N LYS A 140 -13.63 3.19 6.94
CA LYS A 140 -13.25 2.25 8.00
C LYS A 140 -12.06 1.39 7.60
N GLU A 141 -12.05 0.84 6.39
CA GLU A 141 -10.93 0.05 5.88
C GLU A 141 -9.64 0.87 5.81
N CYS A 142 -9.70 2.10 5.28
CA CYS A 142 -8.53 2.98 5.21
C CYS A 142 -7.96 3.30 6.61
N MET A 143 -8.84 3.58 7.59
CA MET A 143 -8.40 3.81 8.97
C MET A 143 -7.70 2.58 9.56
N TRP A 144 -8.23 1.38 9.32
CA TRP A 144 -7.60 0.13 9.74
C TRP A 144 -6.23 -0.10 9.08
N THR A 145 -6.13 0.14 7.78
CA THR A 145 -4.88 0.01 7.03
C THR A 145 -3.81 0.95 7.59
N ILE A 146 -4.15 2.22 7.81
CA ILE A 146 -3.20 3.21 8.35
C ILE A 146 -2.69 2.80 9.73
N VAL A 147 -3.58 2.41 10.65
CA VAL A 147 -3.18 2.03 12.02
C VAL A 147 -2.33 0.74 12.02
N ASN A 148 -2.61 -0.20 11.12
CA ASN A 148 -1.77 -1.38 10.93
C ASN A 148 -0.37 -1.02 10.43
N LEU A 149 -0.26 -0.10 9.47
CA LEU A 149 1.03 0.38 8.98
C LEU A 149 1.81 1.09 10.09
N LEU A 150 1.17 1.97 10.85
CA LEU A 150 1.81 2.69 11.96
C LEU A 150 2.31 1.77 13.10
N THR A 151 1.71 0.59 13.26
CA THR A 151 2.07 -0.35 14.34
C THR A 151 2.97 -1.50 13.90
N GLY A 152 3.12 -1.74 12.59
CA GLY A 152 3.85 -2.90 12.07
C GLY A 152 4.81 -2.62 10.91
N ALA A 153 4.91 -1.39 10.41
CA ALA A 153 5.84 -1.04 9.34
C ALA A 153 7.28 -0.81 9.86
N ASN A 154 8.23 -0.84 8.94
CA ASN A 154 9.63 -0.49 9.24
C ASN A 154 9.79 1.04 9.44
N GLU A 155 10.93 1.44 9.98
CA GLU A 155 11.20 2.83 10.37
C GLU A 155 11.12 3.81 9.18
N GLU A 156 11.58 3.38 8.00
CA GLU A 156 11.54 4.19 6.78
C GLU A 156 10.11 4.54 6.35
N LYS A 157 9.22 3.56 6.34
CA LYS A 157 7.80 3.78 6.03
C LYS A 157 7.11 4.65 7.08
N ILE A 158 7.44 4.46 8.36
CA ILE A 158 6.92 5.31 9.44
C ILE A 158 7.36 6.77 9.21
N ARG A 159 8.64 7.01 8.91
CA ARG A 159 9.15 8.36 8.60
C ARG A 159 8.39 8.99 7.43
N LEU A 160 8.15 8.23 6.36
CA LEU A 160 7.38 8.71 5.21
C LEU A 160 5.94 9.09 5.61
N MET A 161 5.25 8.24 6.38
CA MET A 161 3.90 8.53 6.87
C MET A 161 3.84 9.79 7.75
N VAL A 162 4.84 9.99 8.61
CA VAL A 162 4.95 11.22 9.40
C VAL A 162 5.15 12.43 8.50
N ALA A 163 6.07 12.35 7.53
CA ALA A 163 6.29 13.42 6.55
C ALA A 163 5.04 13.73 5.69
N SER A 164 4.21 12.74 5.41
CA SER A 164 2.91 12.90 4.73
C SER A 164 1.79 13.48 5.61
N GLY A 165 2.06 13.77 6.89
CA GLY A 165 1.09 14.39 7.78
C GLY A 165 0.10 13.43 8.42
N VAL A 166 0.47 12.15 8.64
CA VAL A 166 -0.42 11.17 9.31
C VAL A 166 -0.92 11.63 10.69
N PHE A 167 -0.16 12.48 11.39
CA PHE A 167 -0.58 13.07 12.67
C PHE A 167 -1.91 13.84 12.57
N TYR A 168 -2.20 14.46 11.42
CA TYR A 168 -3.46 15.17 11.19
C TYR A 168 -4.68 14.25 11.04
N LEU A 169 -4.49 12.93 10.90
CA LEU A 169 -5.58 11.96 10.83
C LEU A 169 -5.99 11.37 12.17
N PHE A 170 -5.16 11.46 13.20
CA PHE A 170 -5.47 10.93 14.52
C PHE A 170 -6.82 11.41 15.09
N PRO A 171 -7.27 12.66 14.87
CA PRO A 171 -8.61 13.06 15.27
C PRO A 171 -9.73 12.18 14.68
N THR A 172 -9.62 11.83 13.40
CA THR A 172 -10.59 10.95 12.73
C THR A 172 -10.46 9.51 13.22
N LEU A 173 -9.23 9.03 13.45
CA LEU A 173 -8.98 7.69 13.96
C LEU A 173 -9.50 7.51 15.39
N LEU A 174 -9.30 8.49 16.28
CA LEU A 174 -9.71 8.46 17.69
C LEU A 174 -11.22 8.68 17.89
N SER A 175 -11.89 9.39 16.99
CA SER A 175 -13.34 9.65 17.07
C SER A 175 -14.22 8.48 16.56
N THR A 176 -13.60 7.39 16.10
CA THR A 176 -14.29 6.19 15.61
C THR A 176 -15.21 5.56 16.66
N SER A 177 -16.24 4.84 16.20
CA SER A 177 -17.06 4.00 17.07
C SER A 177 -16.51 2.59 17.30
N ASP A 178 -15.40 2.24 16.66
CA ASP A 178 -14.74 0.94 16.75
C ASP A 178 -13.71 0.94 17.90
N PHE A 179 -13.98 0.14 18.94
CA PHE A 179 -13.13 0.05 20.12
C PHE A 179 -11.70 -0.38 19.76
N ARG A 180 -11.54 -1.44 18.96
CA ARG A 180 -10.23 -2.00 18.63
C ARG A 180 -9.40 -1.03 17.78
N LEU A 181 -10.05 -0.27 16.92
CA LEU A 181 -9.37 0.77 16.15
C LEU A 181 -8.88 1.89 17.08
N THR A 182 -9.69 2.30 18.06
CA THR A 182 -9.32 3.32 19.04
C THR A 182 -8.11 2.88 19.87
N GLU A 183 -8.15 1.67 20.42
CA GLU A 183 -7.06 1.06 21.20
C GLU A 183 -5.74 1.06 20.40
N ARG A 184 -5.77 0.51 19.17
CA ARG A 184 -4.56 0.46 18.33
C ARG A 184 -4.08 1.83 17.88
N THR A 185 -4.99 2.79 17.71
CA THR A 185 -4.62 4.18 17.39
C THR A 185 -3.87 4.81 18.56
N LEU A 186 -4.33 4.61 19.80
CA LEU A 186 -3.62 5.08 20.99
C LEU A 186 -2.25 4.40 21.13
N HIS A 187 -2.16 3.09 20.89
CA HIS A 187 -0.88 2.38 20.87
C HIS A 187 0.09 2.96 19.83
N ALA A 188 -0.39 3.24 18.61
CA ALA A 188 0.41 3.89 17.57
C ALA A 188 0.91 5.26 18.04
N LEU A 189 0.02 6.09 18.60
CA LEU A 189 0.38 7.43 19.08
C LEU A 189 1.42 7.39 20.20
N ARG A 190 1.24 6.50 21.19
CA ARG A 190 2.19 6.24 22.28
C ARG A 190 3.56 5.82 21.76
N SER A 191 3.59 5.00 20.70
CA SER A 191 4.84 4.50 20.11
C SER A 191 5.58 5.55 19.29
N LEU A 192 4.84 6.43 18.59
CA LEU A 192 5.43 7.45 17.70
C LEU A 192 5.96 8.67 18.46
N LEU A 193 5.26 9.10 19.51
CA LEU A 193 5.56 10.35 20.22
C LEU A 193 6.99 10.49 20.76
N PRO A 194 7.64 9.44 21.30
CA PRO A 194 9.04 9.53 21.72
C PRO A 194 10.00 9.89 20.57
N PHE A 195 9.70 9.48 19.34
CA PHE A 195 10.51 9.73 18.15
C PHE A 195 10.15 11.05 17.44
N TYR A 196 8.90 11.50 17.55
CA TYR A 196 8.38 12.71 16.90
C TYR A 196 7.75 13.69 17.90
N PRO A 197 8.50 14.13 18.91
CA PRO A 197 7.96 14.90 20.03
C PRO A 197 7.45 16.29 19.65
N GLU A 198 7.88 16.85 18.52
CA GLU A 198 7.38 18.12 17.96
C GLU A 198 5.87 18.10 17.68
N HIS A 199 5.28 16.90 17.54
CA HIS A 199 3.84 16.72 17.35
C HIS A 199 3.04 16.74 18.66
N ALA A 200 3.69 16.79 19.83
CA ALA A 200 3.00 16.83 21.12
C ALA A 200 2.12 18.10 21.30
N THR A 201 2.58 19.25 20.79
CA THR A 201 1.81 20.51 20.79
C THR A 201 0.55 20.38 19.94
N LEU A 202 0.67 19.80 18.73
CA LEU A 202 -0.47 19.55 17.85
C LEU A 202 -1.55 18.70 18.54
N ILE A 203 -1.14 17.62 19.24
CA ILE A 203 -2.08 16.74 19.95
C ILE A 203 -2.78 17.48 21.08
N LYS A 204 -2.03 18.30 21.83
CA LYS A 204 -2.54 19.12 22.93
C LYS A 204 -3.51 20.19 22.44
N ASP A 205 -3.10 21.01 21.48
CA ASP A 205 -3.87 22.16 20.99
C ASP A 205 -5.14 21.73 20.26
N SER A 206 -5.10 20.57 19.59
CA SER A 206 -6.27 19.97 18.93
C SER A 206 -7.18 19.20 19.89
N ASN A 207 -6.84 19.11 21.19
CA ASN A 207 -7.54 18.30 22.19
C ASN A 207 -7.80 16.85 21.73
N MET A 208 -6.85 16.22 21.03
CA MET A 208 -7.15 14.95 20.32
C MET A 208 -7.57 13.81 21.26
N LEU A 209 -7.02 13.76 22.46
CA LEU A 209 -7.28 12.68 23.41
C LEU A 209 -8.69 12.76 24.03
N SER A 210 -9.35 13.92 23.96
CA SER A 210 -10.76 14.05 24.37
C SER A 210 -11.73 13.44 23.35
N LEU A 211 -11.26 13.15 22.13
CA LEU A 211 -12.07 12.51 21.09
C LEU A 211 -12.32 11.02 21.36
N VAL A 212 -11.52 10.41 22.23
CA VAL A 212 -11.72 9.03 22.67
C VAL A 212 -13.04 8.94 23.45
N LYS A 213 -13.93 8.06 23.02
CA LYS A 213 -15.25 7.93 23.65
C LYS A 213 -15.12 7.49 25.11
N THR A 214 -15.77 8.22 26.02
CA THR A 214 -15.74 7.96 27.47
C THR A 214 -16.09 6.52 27.82
N ARG A 215 -17.09 5.93 27.13
CA ARG A 215 -17.49 4.53 27.32
C ARG A 215 -16.33 3.55 27.16
N PHE A 216 -15.35 3.83 26.29
CA PHE A 216 -14.21 2.94 26.08
C PHE A 216 -13.21 3.02 27.24
N LEU A 217 -13.03 4.22 27.79
CA LEU A 217 -12.19 4.46 28.96
C LEU A 217 -12.77 3.84 30.22
N GLU A 218 -14.09 3.83 30.37
CA GLU A 218 -14.78 3.20 31.51
C GLU A 218 -14.81 1.67 31.41
N THR A 219 -14.78 1.13 30.19
CA THR A 219 -14.90 -0.33 29.97
C THR A 219 -13.54 -1.03 30.03
N ASP A 220 -12.45 -0.36 29.67
CA ASP A 220 -11.15 -0.99 29.51
C ASP A 220 -10.01 -0.14 30.11
N LEU A 221 -9.37 -0.69 31.16
CA LEU A 221 -8.26 -0.06 31.87
C LEU A 221 -7.03 0.12 30.96
N HIS A 222 -6.77 -0.79 30.01
CA HIS A 222 -5.62 -0.68 29.13
C HIS A 222 -5.72 0.54 28.21
N VAL A 223 -6.91 0.80 27.67
CA VAL A 223 -7.17 2.00 26.85
C VAL A 223 -7.02 3.27 27.68
N GLN A 224 -7.48 3.24 28.94
CA GLN A 224 -7.30 4.34 29.88
C GLN A 224 -5.82 4.59 30.18
N ASP A 225 -5.04 3.53 30.42
CA ASP A 225 -3.60 3.61 30.69
C ASP A 225 -2.84 4.18 29.49
N LEU A 226 -3.12 3.70 28.27
CA LEU A 226 -2.53 4.25 27.05
C LEU A 226 -2.80 5.76 26.92
N LYS A 227 -4.04 6.19 27.18
CA LYS A 227 -4.40 7.61 27.16
C LYS A 227 -3.61 8.39 28.21
N ASN A 228 -3.53 7.89 29.44
CA ASN A 228 -2.82 8.54 30.54
C ASN A 228 -1.31 8.65 30.26
N GLU A 229 -0.69 7.62 29.69
CA GLU A 229 0.73 7.64 29.30
C GLU A 229 1.01 8.74 28.25
N ILE A 230 0.15 8.86 27.25
CA ILE A 230 0.25 9.89 26.21
C ILE A 230 0.06 11.27 26.82
N GLU A 231 -0.95 11.46 27.69
CA GLU A 231 -1.18 12.73 28.41
C GLU A 231 0.01 13.11 29.28
N SER A 232 0.57 12.15 30.01
CA SER A 232 1.76 12.35 30.84
C SER A 232 2.96 12.78 29.97
N PHE A 233 3.18 12.12 28.84
CA PHE A 233 4.24 12.49 27.90
C PHE A 233 4.08 13.93 27.40
N ILE A 234 2.87 14.31 26.97
CA ILE A 234 2.56 15.66 26.48
C ILE A 234 2.75 16.72 27.57
N ASN A 235 2.30 16.44 28.79
CA ASN A 235 2.37 17.38 29.91
C ASN A 235 3.78 17.52 30.48
N SER A 236 4.60 16.46 30.42
CA SER A 236 5.99 16.48 30.87
C SER A 236 6.89 17.39 30.02
N ARG A 237 6.51 17.63 28.75
CA ARG A 237 7.21 18.54 27.84
C ARG A 237 6.50 19.90 27.80
N ALA A 238 6.81 20.75 28.77
CA ALA A 238 6.52 22.18 28.68
C ALA A 238 7.23 22.75 27.43
N VAL A 239 6.41 23.08 26.42
CA VAL A 239 6.61 24.00 25.28
C VAL A 239 8.04 24.56 25.16
N PRO A 240 8.85 24.16 24.16
CA PRO A 240 9.87 25.05 23.65
C PRO A 240 9.11 26.21 22.98
N LEU A 241 9.17 27.40 23.58
CA LEU A 241 8.91 28.64 22.85
C LEU A 241 9.87 28.63 21.67
N ILE A 242 9.37 28.33 20.47
CA ILE A 242 10.13 28.56 19.25
C ILE A 242 10.45 30.06 19.28
N PRO A 243 11.72 30.49 19.28
CA PRO A 243 12.02 31.91 19.15
C PRO A 243 11.38 32.37 17.84
N SER A 244 10.65 33.47 17.87
CA SER A 244 10.09 34.08 16.67
C SER A 244 11.23 34.25 15.65
N CYS A 245 11.23 33.45 14.58
CA CYS A 245 12.11 33.66 13.45
C CYS A 245 11.68 34.97 12.77
N THR A 246 12.29 36.07 13.18
CA THR A 246 12.21 37.33 12.45
C THR A 246 12.98 37.14 11.15
N PHE A 247 12.26 36.98 10.03
CA PHE A 247 12.84 37.13 8.71
C PHE A 247 13.24 38.60 8.53
N THR A 248 14.49 38.93 8.78
CA THR A 248 15.08 40.17 8.28
C THR A 248 15.39 39.97 6.81
N PHE A 249 14.55 40.53 5.94
CA PHE A 249 14.91 40.72 4.54
C PHE A 249 16.09 41.70 4.50
N VAL A 250 17.23 41.21 4.01
CA VAL A 250 18.35 42.08 3.64
C VAL A 250 17.99 42.69 2.29
N ASN A 251 17.72 44.00 2.29
CA ASN A 251 17.51 44.80 1.08
C ASN A 251 18.76 44.84 0.20
#